data_AF-A0A9W7BPG7-F1
#
_entry.id   AF-A0A9W7BPG7-F1
#
_cell.length_a   1.000
_cell.length_b   1.000
_cell.length_c   1.000
_cell.angle_alpha   90.00
_cell.angle_beta   90.00
_cell.angle_gamma   90.00
#
_symmetry.space_group_name_H-M   'P 1'
#
loop_
_entity.id
_entity.type
_entity.pdbx_description
1 polymer ?
#
loop_
_entity_poly.entity_id
_entity_poly.type
_entity_poly.pdbx_seq_one_letter_code
_entity_poly.pdbx_strand_id
1 'polypeptide(L)'
;MFRTVAQRVALVSVPLAVGHFYTSSSPSSSNYALLNSSSTNATRGVFAALRSSENLAMCDAVDPEKFGTKGEDDAVMSEQEAKAYKIRKHNGGMKIFSGNGNMALASEISKLLGLNLGKATVGRFADGEVNVMVHENVRGKDVYVIQPTCPPVNENLMELLLMVSTLRRASARRITVVLPYYGYARQDRKMQARVPISAADVARLLEAMGIDRVVAVDLHCGQIQGFFGPRVPVDNLDGGIVGINYFGDKDLHNPVIVSPDAGGVYRAKKFKEGLSSKFDGLGDIGLAMIIKQRARAGTVDSMDLVGDVDGCDVVIVDDMIDTAGTLCKAADVLRDKGARRVFAFASHALLSGPGNDRIANSSMEECVVLNTIPTTPQRQANEKLTELSVAPLLAQAIFNIHAKKSISALFK
;
A
#
# COMPACT_ATOMS: atom_id res chain seq x y z
N MET A 1 -22.20 40.95 31.88
CA MET A 1 -21.91 42.40 32.01
C MET A 1 -20.40 42.58 31.90
N PHE A 2 -19.97 43.34 30.90
CA PHE A 2 -18.60 43.49 30.42
C PHE A 2 -17.63 44.05 31.47
N ARG A 3 -16.40 43.50 31.52
CA ARG A 3 -15.21 44.24 31.98
C ARG A 3 -14.09 44.05 30.96
N THR A 4 -13.88 45.11 30.20
CA THR A 4 -12.80 45.33 29.25
C THR A 4 -11.50 45.58 30.02
N VAL A 5 -10.44 44.81 29.74
CA VAL A 5 -9.08 45.18 30.11
C VAL A 5 -8.21 45.02 28.87
N ALA A 6 -7.83 46.17 28.31
CA ALA A 6 -6.88 46.28 27.22
C ALA A 6 -5.46 46.03 27.75
N GLN A 7 -4.73 45.09 27.14
CA GLN A 7 -3.28 44.95 27.33
C GLN A 7 -2.54 45.43 26.09
N ARG A 8 -1.62 46.36 26.35
CA ARG A 8 -0.71 47.02 25.40
C ARG A 8 0.26 46.01 24.78
N VAL A 9 0.34 45.99 23.45
CA VAL A 9 1.41 45.32 22.72
C VAL A 9 2.62 46.26 22.69
N ALA A 10 3.72 45.85 23.33
CA ALA A 10 5.02 46.50 23.20
C ALA A 10 5.74 45.92 21.97
N LEU A 11 5.94 46.77 20.96
CA LEU A 11 6.84 46.52 19.83
C LEU A 11 8.29 46.59 20.33
N VAL A 12 9.00 45.46 20.28
CA VAL A 12 10.46 45.43 20.45
C VAL A 12 11.08 45.37 19.07
N SER A 13 11.68 46.49 18.68
CA SER A 13 12.48 46.67 17.48
C SER A 13 13.86 46.04 17.68
N VAL A 14 14.27 45.11 16.82
CA VAL A 14 15.64 44.56 16.78
C VAL A 14 16.35 45.14 15.55
N PRO A 15 17.53 45.78 15.68
CA PRO A 15 18.23 46.37 14.55
C PRO A 15 19.01 45.30 13.76
N LEU A 16 18.96 45.43 12.43
CA LEU A 16 19.86 44.75 11.48
C LEU A 16 21.30 45.26 11.66
N ALA A 17 22.24 44.33 11.81
CA ALA A 17 23.66 44.59 11.62
C ALA A 17 24.13 43.92 10.33
N VAL A 18 24.50 44.76 9.36
CA VAL A 18 25.18 44.41 8.10
C VAL A 18 26.68 44.49 8.37
N GLY A 19 27.42 43.45 7.98
CA GLY A 19 28.88 43.45 7.98
C GLY A 19 29.42 42.65 6.80
N HIS A 20 29.88 43.36 5.77
CA HIS A 20 30.79 42.86 4.73
C HIS A 20 32.23 43.01 5.23
N PHE A 21 33.15 42.09 4.89
CA PHE A 21 34.46 42.37 4.27
C PHE A 21 35.24 41.07 3.92
N TYR A 22 35.40 40.88 2.60
CA TYR A 22 36.57 40.42 1.80
C TYR A 22 37.56 39.30 2.22
N THR A 23 37.61 38.28 1.34
CA THR A 23 38.75 37.65 0.61
C THR A 23 40.11 37.36 1.29
N SER A 24 40.60 36.12 1.16
CA SER A 24 41.65 35.73 0.18
C SER A 24 42.12 34.26 0.28
N SER A 25 42.53 33.72 -0.88
CA SER A 25 43.59 32.74 -1.16
C SER A 25 43.44 31.22 -0.84
N SER A 26 43.33 30.47 -1.94
CA SER A 26 43.78 29.08 -2.24
C SER A 26 45.35 28.97 -2.17
N PRO A 27 46.05 27.80 -2.30
CA PRO A 27 45.78 26.67 -3.24
C PRO A 27 46.25 25.21 -2.87
N SER A 28 45.97 24.31 -3.84
CA SER A 28 46.58 22.99 -4.14
C SER A 28 46.13 21.77 -3.29
N SER A 29 45.96 20.53 -3.78
CA SER A 29 46.52 19.83 -4.96
C SER A 29 45.72 18.56 -5.34
N SER A 30 45.57 18.34 -6.65
CA SER A 30 45.52 17.12 -7.49
C SER A 30 45.52 15.69 -6.88
N ASN A 31 44.71 14.79 -7.45
CA ASN A 31 45.19 13.63 -8.24
C ASN A 31 44.07 12.92 -9.03
N TYR A 32 44.18 12.98 -10.36
CA TYR A 32 43.55 12.09 -11.34
C TYR A 32 44.62 11.07 -11.75
N ALA A 33 44.29 9.78 -11.84
CA ALA A 33 45.13 8.78 -12.48
C ALA A 33 44.30 7.95 -13.46
N LEU A 34 44.57 8.16 -14.74
CA LEU A 34 44.25 7.30 -15.87
C LEU A 34 45.24 6.13 -15.90
N LEU A 35 44.76 4.93 -16.20
CA LEU A 35 45.59 3.84 -16.71
C LEU A 35 44.93 3.26 -17.97
N ASN A 36 45.57 3.52 -19.10
CA ASN A 36 45.43 2.81 -20.36
C ASN A 36 46.54 1.75 -20.42
N SER A 37 46.20 0.53 -20.83
CA SER A 37 47.12 -0.31 -21.60
C SER A 37 46.37 -1.39 -22.39
N SER A 38 46.50 -1.23 -23.71
CA SER A 38 46.30 -2.12 -24.86
C SER A 38 46.57 -3.62 -24.72
N SER A 39 45.79 -4.44 -25.44
CA SER A 39 46.30 -5.42 -26.44
C SER A 39 45.20 -6.04 -27.34
N THR A 40 45.17 -5.60 -28.59
CA THR A 40 45.09 -6.35 -29.88
C THR A 40 44.31 -7.69 -30.05
N ASN A 41 43.39 -7.62 -31.04
CA ASN A 41 43.19 -8.48 -32.23
C ASN A 41 42.38 -9.80 -32.24
N ALA A 42 41.61 -9.91 -33.35
CA ALA A 42 40.96 -11.06 -34.00
C ALA A 42 39.58 -11.47 -33.42
N THR A 43 38.48 -11.66 -34.17
CA THR A 43 38.33 -12.07 -35.59
C THR A 43 36.90 -11.81 -36.11
N ARG A 44 36.81 -11.34 -37.36
CA ARG A 44 35.81 -11.51 -38.45
C ARG A 44 34.42 -12.16 -38.22
N GLY A 45 33.42 -11.55 -38.88
CA GLY A 45 32.24 -12.17 -39.53
C GLY A 45 30.98 -12.21 -38.65
N VAL A 46 29.77 -11.88 -39.06
CA VAL A 46 29.13 -11.82 -40.38
C VAL A 46 27.94 -10.84 -40.29
N PHE A 47 27.78 -9.97 -41.29
CA PHE A 47 26.56 -9.20 -41.54
C PHE A 47 25.72 -9.94 -42.61
N ALA A 48 24.40 -9.82 -42.48
CA ALA A 48 23.38 -9.83 -43.53
C ALA A 48 22.48 -11.07 -43.73
N ALA A 49 21.19 -10.70 -43.87
CA ALA A 49 20.11 -11.30 -44.67
C ALA A 49 19.27 -12.43 -44.05
N LEU A 50 17.99 -12.13 -43.80
CA LEU A 50 16.87 -12.59 -44.65
C LEU A 50 15.52 -11.99 -44.19
N ARG A 51 14.83 -11.36 -45.16
CA ARG A 51 13.38 -11.09 -45.17
C ARG A 51 12.69 -12.21 -45.96
N SER A 52 11.35 -12.26 -45.83
CA SER A 52 10.33 -13.03 -46.57
C SER A 52 10.19 -14.51 -46.16
N SER A 53 9.03 -15.15 -46.12
CA SER A 53 7.63 -14.84 -46.49
C SER A 53 6.75 -16.01 -46.03
N GLU A 54 5.44 -15.77 -45.91
CA GLU A 54 4.33 -16.71 -46.14
C GLU A 54 4.12 -17.94 -45.22
N ASN A 55 3.00 -17.92 -44.50
CA ASN A 55 2.04 -19.04 -44.57
C ASN A 55 0.63 -18.53 -44.25
N LEU A 56 -0.15 -18.39 -45.32
CA LEU A 56 -1.60 -18.17 -45.33
C LEU A 56 -2.22 -19.57 -45.45
N ALA A 57 -3.07 -19.97 -44.51
CA ALA A 57 -3.91 -21.16 -44.65
C ALA A 57 -5.38 -20.73 -44.62
N MET A 58 -6.05 -20.96 -45.75
CA MET A 58 -7.49 -20.89 -45.90
C MET A 58 -8.17 -22.04 -45.14
N CYS A 59 -9.28 -21.73 -44.47
CA CYS A 59 -10.37 -22.69 -44.31
C CYS A 59 -11.69 -22.01 -44.67
N ASP A 60 -12.36 -22.69 -45.57
CA ASP A 60 -13.59 -22.42 -46.31
C ASP A 60 -14.79 -21.84 -45.54
N ALA A 61 -15.58 -21.09 -46.30
CA ALA A 61 -16.92 -20.65 -45.97
C ALA A 61 -17.87 -21.83 -45.71
N VAL A 62 -18.74 -21.69 -44.72
CA VAL A 62 -19.94 -22.53 -44.55
C VAL A 62 -21.16 -21.62 -44.47
N ASP A 63 -22.09 -21.89 -45.38
CA ASP A 63 -23.38 -21.24 -45.63
C ASP A 63 -24.29 -21.20 -44.37
N PRO A 64 -25.03 -20.10 -44.13
CA PRO A 64 -25.87 -19.95 -42.95
C PRO A 64 -27.33 -20.33 -43.26
N GLU A 65 -27.63 -21.59 -43.60
CA GLU A 65 -29.02 -22.04 -43.71
C GLU A 65 -29.13 -23.56 -43.52
N LYS A 66 -29.36 -23.99 -42.27
CA LYS A 66 -30.08 -25.21 -41.85
C LYS A 66 -29.92 -25.38 -40.34
N PHE A 67 -30.93 -25.02 -39.57
CA PHE A 67 -31.72 -25.94 -38.74
C PHE A 67 -32.75 -25.15 -37.93
N GLY A 68 -33.98 -25.63 -37.98
CA GLY A 68 -35.16 -24.95 -37.46
C GLY A 68 -35.35 -25.02 -35.95
N THR A 69 -35.98 -23.97 -35.47
CA THR A 69 -37.08 -23.89 -34.48
C THR A 69 -37.04 -24.70 -33.18
N LYS A 70 -37.12 -23.90 -32.10
CA LYS A 70 -37.80 -24.07 -30.80
C LYS A 70 -36.97 -24.61 -29.62
N GLY A 71 -36.88 -23.74 -28.61
CA GLY A 71 -36.56 -24.04 -27.22
C GLY A 71 -36.34 -22.73 -26.47
N GLU A 72 -37.32 -22.29 -25.68
CA GLU A 72 -37.13 -21.30 -24.63
C GLU A 72 -36.03 -21.80 -23.71
N ASP A 73 -34.98 -21.01 -23.54
CA ASP A 73 -34.15 -20.99 -22.34
C ASP A 73 -33.91 -19.51 -22.04
N ASP A 74 -34.84 -18.91 -21.29
CA ASP A 74 -34.55 -17.73 -20.49
C ASP A 74 -33.44 -18.12 -19.52
N ALA A 75 -32.18 -17.91 -19.93
CA ALA A 75 -31.04 -18.04 -19.05
C ALA A 75 -31.20 -17.00 -17.94
N VAL A 76 -31.69 -17.45 -16.78
CA VAL A 76 -31.66 -16.68 -15.53
C VAL A 76 -30.20 -16.37 -15.25
N MET A 77 -29.80 -15.14 -15.59
CA MET A 77 -28.46 -14.64 -15.34
C MET A 77 -28.13 -14.79 -13.85
N SER A 78 -26.94 -15.31 -13.53
CA SER A 78 -26.51 -15.42 -12.14
C SER A 78 -26.44 -14.04 -11.48
N GLU A 79 -26.62 -13.97 -10.16
CA GLU A 79 -26.63 -12.70 -9.43
C GLU A 79 -25.30 -11.94 -9.55
N GLN A 80 -24.20 -12.67 -9.78
CA GLN A 80 -22.87 -12.15 -10.04
C GLN A 80 -22.74 -11.56 -11.46
N GLU A 81 -23.30 -12.23 -12.47
CA GLU A 81 -23.35 -11.72 -13.84
C GLU A 81 -24.32 -10.54 -13.98
N ALA A 82 -25.43 -10.54 -13.25
CA ALA A 82 -26.36 -9.41 -13.17
C ALA A 82 -25.72 -8.19 -12.47
N LYS A 83 -24.88 -8.41 -11.46
CA LYS A 83 -24.03 -7.36 -10.85
C LYS A 83 -22.98 -6.86 -11.84
N ALA A 84 -22.24 -7.74 -12.52
CA ALA A 84 -21.27 -7.36 -13.54
C ALA A 84 -21.91 -6.62 -14.74
N TYR A 85 -23.12 -7.00 -15.13
CA TYR A 85 -23.91 -6.34 -16.17
C TYR A 85 -24.44 -4.97 -15.73
N LYS A 86 -24.88 -4.82 -14.46
CA LYS A 86 -25.19 -3.50 -13.87
C LYS A 86 -23.95 -2.62 -13.73
N ILE A 87 -22.78 -3.19 -13.44
CA ILE A 87 -21.47 -2.51 -13.41
C ILE A 87 -21.14 -1.92 -14.80
N ARG A 88 -21.36 -2.68 -15.89
CA ARG A 88 -21.17 -2.20 -17.28
C ARG A 88 -22.02 -0.97 -17.64
N LYS A 89 -23.19 -0.78 -17.01
CA LYS A 89 -24.10 0.34 -17.29
C LYS A 89 -23.75 1.63 -16.55
N HIS A 90 -22.84 1.60 -15.57
CA HIS A 90 -22.29 2.79 -14.89
C HIS A 90 -21.05 3.36 -15.61
N ASN A 91 -21.08 3.41 -16.94
CA ASN A 91 -20.07 4.07 -17.79
C ASN A 91 -20.10 5.61 -17.69
N GLY A 92 -20.44 6.16 -16.52
CA GLY A 92 -20.63 7.57 -16.21
C GLY A 92 -19.32 8.34 -15.98
N GLY A 93 -18.25 7.94 -16.67
CA GLY A 93 -16.98 8.67 -16.66
C GLY A 93 -16.04 8.37 -15.51
N MET A 94 -16.03 7.14 -14.97
CA MET A 94 -14.93 6.66 -14.12
C MET A 94 -13.68 6.38 -14.98
N LYS A 95 -12.49 6.76 -14.48
CA LYS A 95 -11.19 6.36 -15.01
C LYS A 95 -10.25 5.93 -13.89
N ILE A 96 -9.43 4.92 -14.14
CA ILE A 96 -8.46 4.40 -13.16
C ILE A 96 -7.07 4.52 -13.80
N PHE A 97 -6.12 5.14 -13.10
CA PHE A 97 -4.72 5.17 -13.49
C PHE A 97 -3.86 4.55 -12.39
N SER A 98 -2.68 4.09 -12.78
CA SER A 98 -1.66 3.57 -11.87
C SER A 98 -0.37 4.36 -12.09
N GLY A 99 0.36 4.65 -11.02
CA GLY A 99 1.80 4.92 -11.17
C GLY A 99 2.59 3.61 -11.17
N ASN A 100 3.89 3.68 -10.91
CA ASN A 100 4.76 2.50 -10.91
C ASN A 100 4.81 1.76 -9.56
N GLY A 101 4.14 2.27 -8.53
CA GLY A 101 4.26 1.76 -7.16
C GLY A 101 3.69 0.36 -6.98
N ASN A 102 2.60 0.01 -7.66
CA ASN A 102 2.04 -1.35 -7.66
C ASN A 102 1.08 -1.60 -8.84
N MET A 103 1.64 -1.75 -10.04
CA MET A 103 0.88 -1.96 -11.28
C MET A 103 0.04 -3.25 -11.26
N ALA A 104 0.51 -4.29 -10.56
CA ALA A 104 -0.18 -5.57 -10.45
C ALA A 104 -1.51 -5.41 -9.70
N LEU A 105 -1.49 -4.79 -8.52
CA LEU A 105 -2.70 -4.50 -7.74
C LEU A 105 -3.65 -3.56 -8.49
N ALA A 106 -3.13 -2.52 -9.15
CA ALA A 106 -3.97 -1.61 -9.92
C ALA A 106 -4.70 -2.32 -11.08
N SER A 107 -4.01 -3.23 -11.76
CA SER A 107 -4.58 -4.05 -12.83
C SER A 107 -5.64 -5.02 -12.33
N GLU A 108 -5.43 -5.61 -11.15
CA GLU A 108 -6.42 -6.49 -10.51
C GLU A 108 -7.69 -5.73 -10.13
N ILE A 109 -7.54 -4.55 -9.50
CA ILE A 109 -8.66 -3.67 -9.14
C ILE A 109 -9.44 -3.24 -10.38
N SER A 110 -8.75 -2.86 -11.48
CA SER A 110 -9.43 -2.43 -12.70
C SER A 110 -10.24 -3.57 -13.33
N LYS A 111 -9.69 -4.80 -13.35
CA LYS A 111 -10.38 -6.00 -13.84
C LYS A 111 -11.63 -6.30 -13.03
N LEU A 112 -11.56 -6.24 -11.70
CA LEU A 112 -12.72 -6.44 -10.81
C LEU A 112 -13.83 -5.40 -11.04
N LEU A 113 -13.46 -4.19 -11.45
CA LEU A 113 -14.40 -3.12 -11.81
C LEU A 113 -14.90 -3.21 -13.26
N GLY A 114 -14.43 -4.18 -14.05
CA GLY A 114 -14.77 -4.31 -15.46
C GLY A 114 -14.19 -3.20 -16.33
N LEU A 115 -13.08 -2.59 -15.91
CA LEU A 115 -12.42 -1.46 -16.58
C LEU A 115 -10.98 -1.82 -16.98
N ASN A 116 -10.48 -1.16 -18.02
CA ASN A 116 -9.06 -1.14 -18.31
C ASN A 116 -8.39 0.01 -17.55
N LEU A 117 -7.12 -0.18 -17.19
CA LEU A 117 -6.28 0.92 -16.75
C LEU A 117 -6.20 1.98 -17.85
N GLY A 118 -6.20 3.23 -17.40
CA GLY A 118 -6.08 4.37 -18.26
C GLY A 118 -4.70 4.44 -18.91
N LYS A 119 -4.66 4.90 -20.16
CA LYS A 119 -3.45 5.06 -20.94
C LYS A 119 -2.69 6.28 -20.43
N ALA A 120 -1.58 6.03 -19.74
CA ALA A 120 -0.64 7.05 -19.32
C ALA A 120 0.80 6.54 -19.44
N THR A 121 1.72 7.44 -19.75
CA THR A 121 3.15 7.22 -19.56
C THR A 121 3.51 7.77 -18.19
N VAL A 122 4.08 6.91 -17.34
CA VAL A 122 4.67 7.29 -16.06
C VAL A 122 6.10 6.74 -16.08
N GLY A 123 7.04 7.57 -16.50
CA GLY A 123 8.42 7.19 -16.73
C GLY A 123 9.40 8.21 -16.16
N ARG A 124 10.63 8.16 -16.65
CA ARG A 124 11.69 9.09 -16.24
C ARG A 124 12.43 9.64 -17.45
N PHE A 125 12.90 10.88 -17.33
CA PHE A 125 13.93 11.43 -18.19
C PHE A 125 15.30 10.84 -17.83
N ALA A 126 16.31 11.10 -18.66
CA ALA A 126 17.65 10.51 -18.51
C ALA A 126 18.37 10.91 -17.21
N ASP A 127 18.02 12.07 -16.65
CA ASP A 127 18.51 12.59 -15.37
C ASP A 127 17.73 12.08 -14.14
N GLY A 128 16.70 11.25 -14.36
CA GLY A 128 15.87 10.66 -13.31
C GLY A 128 14.63 11.46 -12.94
N GLU A 129 14.41 12.64 -13.54
CA GLU A 129 13.18 13.41 -13.35
C GLU A 129 11.96 12.63 -13.83
N VAL A 130 10.87 12.71 -13.06
CA VAL A 130 9.64 11.99 -13.38
C VAL A 130 8.93 12.64 -14.56
N ASN A 131 8.57 11.83 -15.55
CA ASN A 131 7.80 12.23 -16.71
C ASN A 131 6.41 11.58 -16.68
N VAL A 132 5.35 12.40 -16.69
CA VAL A 132 3.96 11.93 -16.69
C VAL A 132 3.21 12.53 -17.88
N MET A 133 2.58 11.66 -18.68
CA MET A 133 1.70 12.05 -19.78
C MET A 133 0.45 11.18 -19.78
N VAL A 134 -0.73 11.81 -19.78
CA VAL A 134 -2.02 11.10 -19.90
C VAL A 134 -2.45 11.11 -21.36
N HIS A 135 -2.70 9.92 -21.93
CA HIS A 135 -2.97 9.72 -23.36
C HIS A 135 -4.46 9.63 -23.70
N GLU A 136 -5.33 9.97 -22.75
CA GLU A 136 -6.77 9.90 -22.93
C GLU A 136 -7.51 11.06 -22.27
N ASN A 137 -8.74 11.31 -22.73
CA ASN A 137 -9.54 12.41 -22.23
C ASN A 137 -10.12 12.11 -20.84
N VAL A 138 -9.65 12.87 -19.84
CA VAL A 138 -10.12 12.84 -18.45
C VAL A 138 -11.02 14.02 -18.08
N ARG A 139 -11.34 14.92 -19.02
CA ARG A 139 -12.14 16.13 -18.76
C ARG A 139 -13.52 15.77 -18.23
N GLY A 140 -13.87 16.32 -17.07
CA GLY A 140 -15.17 16.10 -16.44
C GLY A 140 -15.37 14.68 -15.87
N LYS A 141 -14.32 13.84 -15.86
CA LYS A 141 -14.35 12.46 -15.39
C LYS A 141 -14.00 12.36 -13.91
N ASP A 142 -14.48 11.30 -13.26
CA ASP A 142 -14.05 10.91 -11.92
C ASP A 142 -12.85 9.97 -12.07
N VAL A 143 -11.69 10.42 -11.60
CA VAL A 143 -10.42 9.73 -11.78
C VAL A 143 -9.96 9.15 -10.45
N TYR A 144 -9.50 7.91 -10.49
CA TYR A 144 -8.88 7.19 -9.39
C TYR A 144 -7.42 6.92 -9.72
N VAL A 145 -6.49 7.30 -8.85
CA VAL A 145 -5.05 7.03 -9.02
C VAL A 145 -4.62 6.03 -7.96
N ILE A 146 -4.26 4.82 -8.37
CA ILE A 146 -3.78 3.76 -7.48
C ILE A 146 -2.26 3.84 -7.44
N GLN A 147 -1.71 4.24 -6.30
CA GLN A 147 -0.26 4.41 -6.16
C GLN A 147 0.14 4.33 -4.68
N PRO A 148 0.62 3.19 -4.18
CA PRO A 148 1.22 3.15 -2.85
C PRO A 148 2.50 3.99 -2.83
N THR A 149 2.81 4.59 -1.69
CA THR A 149 4.04 5.37 -1.47
C THR A 149 5.08 4.52 -0.73
N CYS A 150 5.26 3.28 -1.20
CA CYS A 150 6.25 2.32 -0.69
C CYS A 150 7.66 2.59 -1.26
N PRO A 151 8.72 1.95 -0.74
CA PRO A 151 10.06 2.08 -1.33
C PRO A 151 10.09 1.77 -2.83
N PRO A 152 10.76 2.59 -3.66
CA PRO A 152 11.45 3.84 -3.32
C PRO A 152 10.44 4.98 -3.03
N VAL A 153 10.44 5.49 -1.79
CA VAL A 153 9.31 6.23 -1.20
C VAL A 153 9.13 7.61 -1.84
N ASN A 154 10.22 8.36 -2.00
CA ASN A 154 10.19 9.72 -2.52
C ASN A 154 9.79 9.74 -3.99
N GLU A 155 10.28 8.76 -4.72
CA GLU A 155 10.07 8.53 -6.14
C GLU A 155 8.60 8.24 -6.40
N ASN A 156 8.03 7.27 -5.68
CA ASN A 156 6.62 6.93 -5.79
C ASN A 156 5.70 8.08 -5.36
N LEU A 157 6.11 8.86 -4.35
CA LEU A 157 5.39 10.06 -3.92
C LEU A 157 5.44 11.17 -4.99
N MET A 158 6.61 11.46 -5.55
CA MET A 158 6.74 12.46 -6.62
C MET A 158 5.98 12.08 -7.88
N GLU A 159 6.01 10.80 -8.26
CA GLU A 159 5.16 10.26 -9.33
C GLU A 159 3.68 10.53 -9.08
N LEU A 160 3.19 10.22 -7.88
CA LEU A 160 1.81 10.49 -7.50
C LEU A 160 1.46 11.99 -7.60
N LEU A 161 2.29 12.87 -7.03
CA LEU A 161 2.04 14.31 -7.02
C LEU A 161 1.95 14.86 -8.45
N LEU A 162 2.85 14.44 -9.34
CA LEU A 162 2.85 14.87 -10.74
C LEU A 162 1.70 14.26 -11.54
N MET A 163 1.29 13.01 -11.26
CA MET A 163 0.08 12.43 -11.84
C MET A 163 -1.17 13.23 -11.47
N VAL A 164 -1.34 13.58 -10.19
CA VAL A 164 -2.46 14.41 -9.72
C VAL A 164 -2.44 15.78 -10.41
N SER A 165 -1.28 16.45 -10.45
CA SER A 165 -1.11 17.74 -11.12
C SER A 165 -1.50 17.68 -12.60
N THR A 166 -1.05 16.65 -13.33
CA THR A 166 -1.39 16.42 -14.74
C THR A 166 -2.89 16.22 -14.93
N LEU A 167 -3.53 15.37 -14.12
CA LEU A 167 -4.97 15.10 -14.18
C LEU A 167 -5.80 16.35 -13.85
N ARG A 168 -5.38 17.14 -12.86
CA ARG A 168 -6.05 18.37 -12.47
C ARG A 168 -5.99 19.41 -13.60
N ARG A 169 -4.82 19.61 -14.21
CA ARG A 169 -4.63 20.50 -15.37
C ARG A 169 -5.39 20.01 -16.60
N ALA A 170 -5.54 18.70 -16.76
CA ALA A 170 -6.39 18.08 -17.78
C ALA A 170 -7.90 18.17 -17.47
N SER A 171 -8.30 18.94 -16.43
CA SER A 171 -9.69 19.23 -16.09
C SER A 171 -10.50 18.01 -15.64
N ALA A 172 -9.86 17.05 -14.95
CA ALA A 172 -10.58 16.01 -14.22
C ALA A 172 -11.57 16.64 -13.23
N ARG A 173 -12.79 16.09 -13.16
CA ARG A 173 -13.84 16.59 -12.25
C ARG A 173 -13.49 16.30 -10.80
N ARG A 174 -13.11 15.05 -10.54
CA ARG A 174 -12.73 14.55 -9.23
C ARG A 174 -11.49 13.68 -9.34
N ILE A 175 -10.54 13.82 -8.43
CA ILE A 175 -9.33 13.02 -8.31
C ILE A 175 -9.32 12.37 -6.93
N THR A 176 -9.62 11.07 -6.89
CA THR A 176 -9.49 10.24 -5.70
C THR A 176 -8.14 9.53 -5.76
N VAL A 177 -7.30 9.71 -4.76
CA VAL A 177 -6.07 8.93 -4.65
C VAL A 177 -6.33 7.70 -3.80
N VAL A 178 -5.95 6.55 -4.32
CA VAL A 178 -6.00 5.27 -3.64
C VAL A 178 -4.57 4.91 -3.24
N LEU A 179 -4.31 4.91 -1.94
CA LEU A 179 -3.03 4.65 -1.29
C LEU A 179 -3.09 3.30 -0.55
N PRO A 180 -2.88 2.15 -1.23
CA PRO A 180 -2.83 0.86 -0.56
C PRO A 180 -1.82 0.82 0.59
N TYR A 181 -0.74 1.60 0.49
CA TYR A 181 0.22 1.85 1.57
C TYR A 181 0.56 3.35 1.62
N TYR A 182 0.48 3.93 2.82
CA TYR A 182 0.84 5.32 3.10
C TYR A 182 2.26 5.40 3.69
N GLY A 183 3.24 5.76 2.85
CA GLY A 183 4.61 6.05 3.26
C GLY A 183 4.67 7.22 4.24
N TYR A 184 5.74 7.30 5.03
CA TYR A 184 5.91 8.27 6.12
C TYR A 184 4.91 8.18 7.28
N ALA A 185 3.94 7.25 7.26
CA ALA A 185 2.89 7.15 8.29
C ALA A 185 3.41 6.99 9.73
N ARG A 186 4.61 6.42 9.92
CA ARG A 186 5.23 6.27 11.26
C ARG A 186 5.74 7.59 11.87
N GLN A 187 5.79 8.66 11.09
CA GLN A 187 6.20 10.00 11.53
C GLN A 187 4.96 10.90 11.68
N ASP A 188 4.03 10.46 12.52
CA ASP A 188 2.72 11.07 12.79
C ASP A 188 2.72 12.07 13.96
N ARG A 189 3.78 12.05 14.78
CA ARG A 189 3.96 12.99 15.90
C ARG A 189 5.42 13.25 16.20
N LYS A 190 5.69 14.33 16.93
CA LYS A 190 7.03 14.63 17.42
C LYS A 190 7.37 13.76 18.62
N MET A 191 8.20 12.73 18.40
CA MET A 191 8.76 11.91 19.48
C MET A 191 9.96 12.59 20.18
N GLN A 192 10.58 13.57 19.52
CA GLN A 192 11.71 14.36 20.03
C GLN A 192 11.58 15.82 19.57
N ALA A 193 12.38 16.71 20.15
CA ALA A 193 12.46 18.08 19.66
C ALA A 193 13.05 18.12 18.25
N ARG A 194 12.61 19.10 17.43
CA ARG A 194 13.18 19.42 16.09
C ARG A 194 13.09 18.29 15.04
N VAL A 195 12.05 17.46 15.12
CA VAL A 195 11.71 16.47 14.07
C VAL A 195 10.48 16.90 13.28
N PRO A 196 10.34 16.50 11.99
CA PRO A 196 9.14 16.76 11.20
C PRO A 196 7.96 15.88 11.63
N ILE A 197 6.78 16.21 11.12
CA ILE A 197 5.60 15.32 11.14
C ILE A 197 5.33 14.95 9.69
N SER A 198 6.20 14.12 9.11
CA SER A 198 6.24 13.87 7.67
C SER A 198 4.93 13.31 7.14
N ALA A 199 4.17 12.54 7.94
CA ALA A 199 2.85 12.07 7.55
C ALA A 199 1.87 13.22 7.26
N ALA A 200 1.94 14.29 8.06
CA ALA A 200 1.12 15.50 7.87
C ALA A 200 1.64 16.36 6.72
N ASP A 201 2.96 16.43 6.53
CA ASP A 201 3.55 17.18 5.41
C ASP A 201 3.22 16.52 4.07
N VAL A 202 3.22 15.18 3.99
CA VAL A 202 2.74 14.43 2.81
C VAL A 202 1.26 14.71 2.53
N ALA A 203 0.41 14.73 3.57
CA ALA A 203 -1.01 15.06 3.40
C ALA A 203 -1.19 16.45 2.77
N ARG A 204 -0.47 17.46 3.29
CA ARG A 204 -0.49 18.83 2.75
C ARG A 204 0.01 18.91 1.31
N LEU A 205 1.03 18.15 0.94
CA LEU A 205 1.53 18.10 -0.43
C LEU A 205 0.47 17.53 -1.39
N LEU A 206 -0.20 16.45 -1.00
CA LEU A 206 -1.29 15.86 -1.79
C LEU A 206 -2.44 16.85 -1.96
N GLU A 207 -2.87 17.51 -0.88
CA GLU A 207 -3.89 18.55 -0.94
C GLU A 207 -3.50 19.72 -1.84
N ALA A 208 -2.25 20.16 -1.77
CA ALA A 208 -1.72 21.25 -2.61
C ALA A 208 -1.73 20.89 -4.10
N MET A 209 -1.56 19.61 -4.46
CA MET A 209 -1.71 19.14 -5.85
C MET A 209 -3.17 19.09 -6.31
N GLY A 210 -4.12 19.22 -5.38
CA GLY A 210 -5.55 19.28 -5.67
C GLY A 210 -6.19 17.90 -5.77
N ILE A 211 -5.95 17.02 -4.81
CA ILE A 211 -6.77 15.82 -4.63
C ILE A 211 -8.15 16.18 -4.03
N ASP A 212 -9.16 15.35 -4.27
CA ASP A 212 -10.52 15.54 -3.71
C ASP A 212 -10.88 14.51 -2.64
N ARG A 213 -10.18 13.37 -2.58
CA ARG A 213 -10.44 12.27 -1.63
C ARG A 213 -9.22 11.36 -1.54
N VAL A 214 -9.03 10.74 -0.39
CA VAL A 214 -8.08 9.64 -0.19
C VAL A 214 -8.81 8.37 0.20
N VAL A 215 -8.41 7.24 -0.39
CA VAL A 215 -8.75 5.90 0.09
C VAL A 215 -7.43 5.25 0.51
N ALA A 216 -7.30 4.86 1.77
CA ALA A 216 -6.12 4.20 2.30
C ALA A 216 -6.48 2.82 2.85
N VAL A 217 -5.48 1.96 3.05
CA VAL A 217 -5.62 0.71 3.81
C VAL A 217 -4.74 0.83 5.04
N ASP A 218 -5.30 0.54 6.22
CA ASP A 218 -4.62 0.46 7.52
C ASP A 218 -3.53 1.51 7.76
N LEU A 219 -3.93 2.79 7.74
CA LEU A 219 -3.08 3.88 8.22
C LEU A 219 -2.48 3.53 9.59
N HIS A 220 -1.17 3.77 9.74
CA HIS A 220 -0.41 3.44 10.96
C HIS A 220 -1.09 3.98 12.24
N CYS A 221 -1.68 5.17 12.17
CA CYS A 221 -2.58 5.68 13.17
C CYS A 221 -3.83 6.32 12.53
N GLY A 222 -4.98 6.17 13.20
CA GLY A 222 -6.26 6.68 12.70
C GLY A 222 -6.30 8.21 12.59
N GLN A 223 -5.45 8.91 13.35
CA GLN A 223 -5.35 10.37 13.38
C GLN A 223 -4.80 10.96 12.08
N ILE A 224 -4.11 10.18 11.23
CA ILE A 224 -3.64 10.64 9.91
C ILE A 224 -4.81 11.13 9.05
N GLN A 225 -6.02 10.59 9.24
CA GLN A 225 -7.23 11.09 8.57
C GLN A 225 -7.48 12.59 8.85
N GLY A 226 -7.12 13.08 10.04
CA GLY A 226 -7.24 14.48 10.43
C GLY A 226 -6.07 15.38 9.96
N PHE A 227 -5.04 14.82 9.32
CA PHE A 227 -3.99 15.64 8.68
C PHE A 227 -4.45 16.21 7.33
N PHE A 228 -5.45 15.58 6.72
CA PHE A 228 -6.17 16.12 5.59
C PHE A 228 -7.21 17.12 6.09
N GLY A 229 -7.31 18.26 5.42
CA GLY A 229 -8.29 19.29 5.68
C GLY A 229 -9.72 18.82 5.39
N PRO A 230 -10.72 19.59 5.83
CA PRO A 230 -12.13 19.18 5.80
C PRO A 230 -12.72 19.01 4.40
N ARG A 231 -11.98 19.39 3.34
CA ARG A 231 -12.41 19.25 1.94
C ARG A 231 -11.98 17.93 1.32
N VAL A 232 -11.03 17.23 1.93
CA VAL A 232 -10.48 15.97 1.44
C VAL A 232 -10.86 14.86 2.42
N PRO A 233 -12.03 14.24 2.24
CA PRO A 233 -12.40 13.07 3.02
C PRO A 233 -11.37 11.95 2.83
N VAL A 234 -11.10 11.23 3.92
CA VAL A 234 -10.20 10.08 3.93
C VAL A 234 -11.01 8.86 4.34
N ASP A 235 -11.05 7.86 3.48
CA ASP A 235 -11.62 6.55 3.78
C ASP A 235 -10.47 5.60 4.11
N ASN A 236 -10.22 5.36 5.40
CA ASN A 236 -9.23 4.38 5.86
C ASN A 236 -9.88 2.98 5.97
N LEU A 237 -9.64 2.13 4.99
CA LEU A 237 -10.15 0.76 4.93
C LEU A 237 -9.39 -0.15 5.88
N ASP A 238 -10.09 -1.14 6.43
CA ASP A 238 -9.52 -2.15 7.32
C ASP A 238 -9.12 -3.38 6.51
N GLY A 239 -7.82 -3.55 6.29
CA GLY A 239 -7.26 -4.72 5.62
C GLY A 239 -7.35 -5.99 6.48
N GLY A 240 -7.51 -5.84 7.80
CA GLY A 240 -7.75 -6.94 8.73
C GLY A 240 -8.95 -7.81 8.35
N ILE A 241 -9.96 -7.28 7.65
CA ILE A 241 -11.10 -8.05 7.16
C ILE A 241 -10.68 -9.18 6.20
N VAL A 242 -9.65 -8.93 5.38
CA VAL A 242 -9.11 -9.96 4.47
C VAL A 242 -8.42 -11.06 5.29
N GLY A 243 -7.66 -10.68 6.32
CA GLY A 243 -7.04 -11.63 7.24
C GLY A 243 -8.06 -12.41 8.08
N ILE A 244 -9.13 -11.77 8.56
CA ILE A 244 -10.21 -12.40 9.32
C ILE A 244 -10.84 -13.53 8.51
N ASN A 245 -11.12 -13.31 7.22
CA ASN A 245 -11.67 -14.36 6.37
C ASN A 245 -10.67 -15.52 6.20
N TYR A 246 -9.39 -15.21 5.98
CA TYR A 246 -8.34 -16.22 5.82
C TYR A 246 -8.15 -17.11 7.06
N PHE A 247 -8.06 -16.49 8.24
CA PHE A 247 -7.89 -17.23 9.50
C PHE A 247 -9.17 -17.86 10.01
N GLY A 248 -10.34 -17.34 9.61
CA GLY A 248 -11.65 -17.94 9.92
C GLY A 248 -11.86 -19.30 9.27
N ASP A 249 -11.32 -19.50 8.07
CA ASP A 249 -11.35 -20.77 7.35
C ASP A 249 -10.23 -21.74 7.76
N LYS A 250 -9.28 -21.29 8.59
CA LYS A 250 -8.14 -22.09 9.04
C LYS A 250 -8.53 -22.90 10.29
N ASP A 251 -8.10 -24.17 10.33
CA ASP A 251 -8.27 -25.01 11.52
C ASP A 251 -7.33 -24.54 12.64
N LEU A 252 -7.82 -23.64 13.49
CA LEU A 252 -7.14 -23.10 14.65
C LEU A 252 -7.72 -23.70 15.93
N HIS A 253 -6.86 -24.16 16.82
CA HIS A 253 -7.23 -24.72 18.11
C HIS A 253 -6.91 -23.72 19.22
N ASN A 254 -7.95 -23.38 19.97
CA ASN A 254 -7.95 -22.36 21.03
C ASN A 254 -7.20 -21.10 20.57
N PRO A 255 -7.68 -20.42 19.52
CA PRO A 255 -6.95 -19.32 18.90
C PRO A 255 -6.75 -18.16 19.89
N VAL A 256 -5.55 -17.61 19.93
CA VAL A 256 -5.23 -16.39 20.69
C VAL A 256 -4.67 -15.34 19.75
N ILE A 257 -5.32 -14.17 19.71
CA ILE A 257 -4.82 -13.03 18.94
C ILE A 257 -3.81 -12.25 19.80
N VAL A 258 -2.62 -12.01 19.27
CA VAL A 258 -1.54 -11.36 19.99
C VAL A 258 -1.20 -10.02 19.36
N SER A 259 -1.09 -8.99 20.19
CA SER A 259 -0.46 -7.74 19.78
C SER A 259 1.05 -7.77 20.07
N PRO A 260 1.92 -7.44 19.09
CA PRO A 260 3.37 -7.47 19.28
C PRO A 260 3.89 -6.30 20.13
N ASP A 261 3.07 -5.27 20.35
CA ASP A 261 3.39 -4.15 21.24
C ASP A 261 2.12 -3.50 21.81
N ALA A 262 2.28 -2.52 22.70
CA ALA A 262 1.15 -1.82 23.31
C ALA A 262 0.34 -0.95 22.32
N GLY A 263 0.94 -0.51 21.22
CA GLY A 263 0.29 0.33 20.21
C GLY A 263 -0.68 -0.45 19.34
N GLY A 264 -0.43 -1.74 19.11
CA GLY A 264 -1.25 -2.62 18.29
C GLY A 264 -2.45 -3.25 19.00
N VAL A 265 -2.64 -3.06 20.32
CA VAL A 265 -3.65 -3.81 21.10
C VAL A 265 -5.07 -3.56 20.59
N TYR A 266 -5.39 -2.33 20.21
CA TYR A 266 -6.71 -2.01 19.63
C TYR A 266 -6.97 -2.78 18.33
N ARG A 267 -5.93 -2.95 17.49
CA ARG A 267 -6.01 -3.69 16.23
C ARG A 267 -6.18 -5.18 16.47
N ALA A 268 -5.39 -5.76 17.38
CA ALA A 268 -5.52 -7.16 17.78
C ALA A 268 -6.92 -7.46 18.34
N LYS A 269 -7.45 -6.56 19.18
CA LYS A 269 -8.82 -6.67 19.71
C LYS A 269 -9.87 -6.65 18.59
N LYS A 270 -9.77 -5.71 17.65
CA LYS A 270 -10.70 -5.61 16.51
C LYS A 270 -10.65 -6.87 15.62
N PHE A 271 -9.45 -7.42 15.40
CA PHE A 271 -9.26 -8.66 14.65
C PHE A 271 -9.92 -9.86 15.36
N LYS A 272 -9.73 -9.98 16.68
CA LYS A 272 -10.44 -10.97 17.52
C LYS A 272 -11.95 -10.83 17.39
N GLU A 273 -12.49 -9.62 17.60
CA GLU A 273 -13.94 -9.37 17.52
C GLU A 273 -14.49 -9.73 16.12
N GLY A 274 -13.74 -9.41 15.07
CA GLY A 274 -14.07 -9.79 13.70
C GLY A 274 -14.17 -11.30 13.51
N LEU A 275 -13.18 -12.06 13.96
CA LEU A 275 -13.20 -13.53 13.91
C LEU A 275 -14.39 -14.10 14.71
N SER A 276 -14.56 -13.68 15.97
CA SER A 276 -15.64 -14.16 16.83
C SER A 276 -17.03 -13.84 16.27
N SER A 277 -17.19 -12.72 15.57
CA SER A 277 -18.49 -12.31 15.01
C SER A 277 -18.87 -13.00 13.69
N LYS A 278 -17.87 -13.46 12.92
CA LYS A 278 -18.09 -14.04 11.58
C LYS A 278 -18.03 -15.57 11.57
N PHE A 279 -17.36 -16.17 12.55
CA PHE A 279 -17.08 -17.60 12.58
C PHE A 279 -17.43 -18.22 13.94
N ASP A 280 -18.61 -18.85 14.02
CA ASP A 280 -19.10 -19.50 15.25
C ASP A 280 -18.32 -20.77 15.64
N GLY A 281 -17.52 -21.32 14.71
CA GLY A 281 -16.80 -22.59 14.90
C GLY A 281 -15.47 -22.50 15.67
N LEU A 282 -14.99 -21.29 15.96
CA LEU A 282 -13.66 -21.07 16.55
C LEU A 282 -13.63 -21.09 18.09
N GLY A 283 -14.79 -21.19 18.75
CA GLY A 283 -14.89 -21.14 20.21
C GLY A 283 -14.50 -19.78 20.80
N ASP A 284 -14.05 -19.76 22.05
CA ASP A 284 -13.54 -18.53 22.67
C ASP A 284 -12.15 -18.21 22.10
N ILE A 285 -11.99 -16.97 21.65
CA ILE A 285 -10.75 -16.49 21.04
C ILE A 285 -10.02 -15.65 22.09
N GLY A 286 -8.81 -16.04 22.49
CA GLY A 286 -8.02 -15.29 23.45
C GLY A 286 -7.49 -13.96 22.89
N LEU A 287 -7.09 -13.06 23.79
CA LEU A 287 -6.35 -11.85 23.45
C LEU A 287 -5.14 -11.74 24.39
N ALA A 288 -3.96 -11.54 23.83
CA ALA A 288 -2.73 -11.33 24.57
C ALA A 288 -1.90 -10.19 23.95
N MET A 289 -0.91 -9.70 24.70
CA MET A 289 0.00 -8.65 24.23
C MET A 289 1.41 -8.86 24.73
N ILE A 290 2.37 -8.45 23.92
CA ILE A 290 3.78 -8.43 24.29
C ILE A 290 4.14 -7.02 24.74
N ILE A 291 4.69 -6.90 25.94
CA ILE A 291 5.25 -5.67 26.47
C ILE A 291 6.76 -5.73 26.27
N LYS A 292 7.25 -4.89 25.37
CA LYS A 292 8.68 -4.73 25.16
C LYS A 292 9.27 -3.83 26.24
N GLN A 293 10.12 -4.38 27.11
CA GLN A 293 10.99 -3.57 27.94
C GLN A 293 12.27 -3.26 27.16
N ARG A 294 12.48 -1.98 26.86
CA ARG A 294 13.72 -1.55 26.19
C ARG A 294 14.85 -1.59 27.22
N ALA A 295 15.90 -2.32 26.90
CA ALA A 295 17.10 -2.34 27.70
C ALA A 295 17.77 -0.96 27.76
N ARG A 296 18.43 -0.67 28.89
CA ARG A 296 19.44 0.39 28.95
C ARG A 296 20.73 -0.12 28.30
N ALA A 297 21.64 0.78 27.93
CA ALA A 297 22.90 0.40 27.29
C ALA A 297 23.62 -0.71 28.11
N GLY A 298 23.81 -1.87 27.50
CA GLY A 298 24.48 -3.03 28.10
C GLY A 298 23.59 -4.24 28.45
N THR A 299 22.25 -4.16 28.34
CA THR A 299 21.37 -5.32 28.54
C THR A 299 20.59 -5.69 27.28
N VAL A 300 20.06 -6.93 27.23
CA VAL A 300 19.23 -7.43 26.13
C VAL A 300 17.78 -6.98 26.35
N ASP A 301 17.10 -6.52 25.30
CA ASP A 301 15.66 -6.22 25.34
C ASP A 301 14.88 -7.45 25.83
N SER A 302 14.03 -7.30 26.87
CA SER A 302 13.11 -8.36 27.32
C SER A 302 11.70 -8.11 26.79
N MET A 303 10.95 -9.21 26.62
CA MET A 303 9.56 -9.21 26.17
C MET A 303 8.73 -9.96 27.21
N ASP A 304 7.81 -9.24 27.87
CA ASP A 304 6.88 -9.84 28.81
C ASP A 304 5.55 -10.12 28.11
N LEU A 305 5.02 -11.33 28.26
CA LEU A 305 3.72 -11.70 27.74
C LEU A 305 2.64 -11.41 28.79
N VAL A 306 1.59 -10.68 28.39
CA VAL A 306 0.36 -10.52 29.16
C VAL A 306 -0.76 -11.29 28.46
N GLY A 307 -1.30 -12.29 29.15
CA GLY A 307 -2.24 -13.28 28.60
C GLY A 307 -1.62 -14.69 28.61
N ASP A 308 -2.45 -15.70 28.34
CA ASP A 308 -2.03 -17.09 28.26
C ASP A 308 -2.06 -17.57 26.81
N VAL A 309 -1.03 -18.31 26.41
CA VAL A 309 -0.85 -18.87 25.06
C VAL A 309 -0.45 -20.33 25.09
N ASP A 310 -0.34 -20.95 26.27
CA ASP A 310 0.09 -22.34 26.40
C ASP A 310 -0.92 -23.28 25.70
N GLY A 311 -0.41 -24.17 24.86
CA GLY A 311 -1.21 -25.08 24.04
C GLY A 311 -2.05 -24.44 22.92
N CYS A 312 -2.03 -23.11 22.78
CA CYS A 312 -2.88 -22.36 21.86
C CYS A 312 -2.25 -22.15 20.47
N ASP A 313 -3.07 -22.03 19.42
CA ASP A 313 -2.60 -21.43 18.17
C ASP A 313 -2.65 -19.91 18.26
N VAL A 314 -1.54 -19.25 17.94
CA VAL A 314 -1.40 -17.81 18.11
C VAL A 314 -1.35 -17.10 16.77
N VAL A 315 -2.08 -15.99 16.63
CA VAL A 315 -1.99 -15.09 15.48
C VAL A 315 -1.51 -13.71 15.95
N ILE A 316 -0.27 -13.36 15.62
CA ILE A 316 0.26 -12.01 15.86
C ILE A 316 -0.33 -11.06 14.82
N VAL A 317 -0.94 -9.96 15.26
CA VAL A 317 -1.59 -8.99 14.37
C VAL A 317 -0.92 -7.63 14.48
N ASP A 318 -0.41 -7.12 13.36
CA ASP A 318 0.19 -5.77 13.26
C ASP A 318 -0.26 -5.03 11.98
N ASP A 319 0.00 -3.73 11.86
CA ASP A 319 -0.28 -3.01 10.60
C ASP A 319 0.77 -3.31 9.53
N MET A 320 2.04 -3.45 9.92
CA MET A 320 3.11 -3.59 8.95
C MET A 320 4.33 -4.34 9.46
N ILE A 321 5.02 -5.02 8.55
CA ILE A 321 6.26 -5.74 8.84
C ILE A 321 7.40 -5.10 8.06
N ASP A 322 8.37 -4.53 8.78
CA ASP A 322 9.53 -3.88 8.20
C ASP A 322 10.73 -4.81 8.11
N THR A 323 11.59 -4.82 9.13
CA THR A 323 12.76 -5.71 9.17
C THR A 323 12.45 -7.08 9.77
N ALA A 324 11.17 -7.35 10.08
CA ALA A 324 10.66 -8.54 10.77
C ALA A 324 11.29 -8.88 12.13
N GLY A 325 12.22 -8.07 12.65
CA GLY A 325 12.99 -8.41 13.86
C GLY A 325 12.13 -8.48 15.13
N THR A 326 11.21 -7.54 15.33
CA THR A 326 10.27 -7.57 16.47
C THR A 326 9.32 -8.76 16.34
N LEU A 327 8.80 -9.00 15.13
CA LEU A 327 7.85 -10.08 14.85
C LEU A 327 8.46 -11.47 15.12
N CYS A 328 9.67 -11.73 14.60
CA CYS A 328 10.33 -13.03 14.79
C CYS A 328 10.66 -13.28 16.27
N LYS A 329 11.16 -12.26 16.98
CA LYS A 329 11.40 -12.37 18.44
C LYS A 329 10.11 -12.61 19.22
N ALA A 330 9.02 -11.94 18.84
CA ALA A 330 7.72 -12.20 19.42
C ALA A 330 7.28 -13.64 19.20
N ALA A 331 7.46 -14.17 17.99
CA ALA A 331 7.16 -15.57 17.70
C ALA A 331 7.98 -16.54 18.56
N ASP A 332 9.30 -16.31 18.71
CA ASP A 332 10.16 -17.14 19.56
C ASP A 332 9.68 -17.12 21.02
N VAL A 333 9.37 -15.94 21.56
CA VAL A 333 8.84 -15.79 22.93
C VAL A 333 7.52 -16.54 23.11
N LEU A 334 6.63 -16.48 22.13
CA LEU A 334 5.34 -17.18 22.19
C LEU A 334 5.53 -18.70 22.17
N ARG A 335 6.48 -19.20 21.35
CA ARG A 335 6.86 -20.62 21.33
C ARG A 335 7.44 -21.07 22.66
N ASP A 336 8.33 -20.29 23.25
CA ASP A 336 8.93 -20.58 24.57
C ASP A 336 7.89 -20.58 25.70
N LYS A 337 6.77 -19.87 25.51
CA LYS A 337 5.61 -19.84 26.42
C LYS A 337 4.57 -20.92 26.17
N GLY A 338 4.82 -21.86 25.26
CA GLY A 338 3.98 -23.03 25.02
C GLY A 338 3.00 -22.90 23.85
N ALA A 339 3.08 -21.86 23.03
CA ALA A 339 2.22 -21.73 21.84
C ALA A 339 2.43 -22.89 20.86
N ARG A 340 1.35 -23.54 20.43
CA ARG A 340 1.36 -24.74 19.60
C ARG A 340 1.77 -24.47 18.15
N ARG A 341 1.28 -23.37 17.57
CA ARG A 341 1.73 -22.79 16.29
C ARG A 341 1.65 -21.27 16.38
N VAL A 342 2.54 -20.58 15.69
CA VAL A 342 2.54 -19.12 15.65
C VAL A 342 2.39 -18.65 14.22
N PHE A 343 1.34 -17.90 13.98
CA PHE A 343 1.04 -17.21 12.74
C PHE A 343 1.24 -15.72 12.90
N ALA A 344 1.42 -15.01 11.79
CA ALA A 344 1.40 -13.56 11.77
C ALA A 344 0.46 -13.04 10.68
N PHE A 345 -0.15 -11.89 10.93
CA PHE A 345 -0.90 -11.12 9.95
C PHE A 345 -0.44 -9.66 9.98
N ALA A 346 -0.16 -9.10 8.81
CA ALA A 346 -0.01 -7.66 8.66
C ALA A 346 -0.46 -7.14 7.30
N SER A 347 -1.07 -5.95 7.29
CA SER A 347 -1.57 -5.35 6.05
C SER A 347 -0.45 -4.92 5.10
N HIS A 348 0.72 -4.52 5.61
CA HIS A 348 1.80 -4.01 4.78
C HIS A 348 3.12 -4.76 4.99
N ALA A 349 3.58 -5.45 3.94
CA ALA A 349 4.86 -6.14 3.91
C ALA A 349 5.97 -5.24 3.32
N LEU A 350 6.61 -4.41 4.15
CA LEU A 350 7.78 -3.64 3.71
C LEU A 350 8.98 -4.56 3.51
N LEU A 351 9.19 -5.53 4.42
CA LEU A 351 10.24 -6.55 4.37
C LEU A 351 11.61 -5.99 3.95
N SER A 352 12.04 -4.90 4.60
CA SER A 352 13.31 -4.24 4.30
C SER A 352 14.50 -4.99 4.91
N GLY A 353 15.65 -4.85 4.25
CA GLY A 353 16.89 -5.53 4.66
C GLY A 353 16.69 -7.04 4.80
N PRO A 354 16.99 -7.65 5.96
CA PRO A 354 16.87 -9.09 6.16
C PRO A 354 15.44 -9.56 6.48
N GLY A 355 14.41 -8.73 6.27
CA GLY A 355 13.04 -9.00 6.69
C GLY A 355 12.48 -10.31 6.13
N ASN A 356 12.66 -10.56 4.82
CA ASN A 356 12.21 -11.79 4.17
C ASN A 356 12.93 -13.03 4.73
N ASP A 357 14.26 -12.95 4.84
CA ASP A 357 15.09 -14.07 5.31
C ASP A 357 14.81 -14.41 6.78
N ARG A 358 14.53 -13.40 7.60
CA ARG A 358 14.12 -13.61 8.99
C ARG A 358 12.81 -14.36 9.08
N ILE A 359 11.82 -14.03 8.25
CA ILE A 359 10.55 -14.76 8.23
C ILE A 359 10.79 -16.23 7.84
N ALA A 360 11.55 -16.48 6.77
CA ALA A 360 11.86 -17.84 6.32
C ALA A 360 12.51 -18.69 7.43
N ASN A 361 13.45 -18.09 8.18
CA ASN A 361 14.19 -18.77 9.25
C ASN A 361 13.54 -18.67 10.64
N SER A 362 12.36 -18.04 10.76
CA SER A 362 11.70 -17.84 12.05
C SER A 362 11.01 -19.10 12.56
N SER A 363 10.59 -19.08 13.82
CA SER A 363 9.76 -20.11 14.44
C SER A 363 8.27 -20.05 14.06
N MET A 364 7.88 -19.13 13.16
CA MET A 364 6.50 -19.03 12.68
C MET A 364 6.15 -20.16 11.71
N GLU A 365 4.88 -20.56 11.74
CA GLU A 365 4.28 -21.47 10.76
C GLU A 365 4.05 -20.75 9.44
N GLU A 366 3.45 -19.57 9.51
CA GLU A 366 3.08 -18.78 8.34
C GLU A 366 2.90 -17.30 8.71
N CYS A 367 3.40 -16.42 7.83
CA CYS A 367 3.26 -14.98 7.87
C CYS A 367 2.38 -14.54 6.71
N VAL A 368 1.16 -14.10 7.02
CA VAL A 368 0.15 -13.66 6.06
C VAL A 368 0.22 -12.15 5.90
N VAL A 369 0.30 -11.68 4.67
CA VAL A 369 0.36 -10.26 4.35
C VAL A 369 -0.58 -9.89 3.21
N LEU A 370 -0.88 -8.60 3.04
CA LEU A 370 -1.65 -8.14 1.87
C LEU A 370 -0.72 -7.61 0.78
N ASN A 371 -1.16 -7.73 -0.48
CA ASN A 371 -0.46 -7.19 -1.65
C ASN A 371 -0.52 -5.65 -1.79
N THR A 372 -0.63 -4.91 -0.68
CA THR A 372 -0.63 -3.44 -0.64
C THR A 372 0.70 -2.83 -1.09
N ILE A 373 1.79 -3.57 -0.93
CA ILE A 373 3.14 -3.29 -1.42
C ILE A 373 3.47 -4.36 -2.47
N PRO A 374 4.10 -4.01 -3.61
CA PRO A 374 4.41 -4.99 -4.65
C PRO A 374 5.34 -6.09 -4.11
N THR A 375 5.04 -7.32 -4.50
CA THR A 375 5.86 -8.48 -4.15
C THR A 375 7.10 -8.59 -5.04
N THR A 376 8.09 -9.36 -4.60
CA THR A 376 9.32 -9.65 -5.36
C THR A 376 9.46 -11.16 -5.54
N PRO A 377 10.22 -11.64 -6.54
CA PRO A 377 10.44 -13.08 -6.73
C PRO A 377 10.99 -13.78 -5.48
N GLN A 378 11.84 -13.11 -4.70
CA GLN A 378 12.39 -13.64 -3.45
C GLN A 378 11.32 -13.79 -2.35
N ARG A 379 10.31 -12.91 -2.34
CA ARG A 379 9.16 -13.02 -1.43
C ARG A 379 8.24 -14.15 -1.85
N GLN A 380 7.99 -14.28 -3.16
CA GLN A 380 7.18 -15.38 -3.71
C GLN A 380 7.80 -16.76 -3.46
N ALA A 381 9.13 -16.84 -3.38
CA ALA A 381 9.86 -18.07 -3.08
C ALA A 381 9.91 -18.41 -1.56
N ASN A 382 9.40 -17.53 -0.70
CA ASN A 382 9.40 -17.77 0.75
C ASN A 382 8.17 -18.58 1.15
N GLU A 383 8.38 -19.86 1.48
CA GLU A 383 7.32 -20.82 1.83
C GLU A 383 6.50 -20.42 3.08
N LYS A 384 7.07 -19.59 3.96
CA LYS A 384 6.37 -19.07 5.14
C LYS A 384 5.63 -17.77 4.87
N LEU A 385 5.70 -17.19 3.68
CA LEU A 385 5.06 -15.91 3.36
C LEU A 385 3.87 -16.14 2.43
N THR A 386 2.68 -15.89 2.95
CA THR A 386 1.44 -15.96 2.17
C THR A 386 0.94 -14.56 1.87
N GLU A 387 0.76 -14.23 0.59
CA GLU A 387 0.23 -12.93 0.17
C GLU A 387 -1.24 -13.05 -0.25
N LEU A 388 -2.11 -12.24 0.37
CA LEU A 388 -3.53 -12.15 0.05
C LEU A 388 -3.81 -10.87 -0.75
N SER A 389 -4.78 -10.93 -1.65
CA SER A 389 -5.19 -9.76 -2.41
C SER A 389 -6.14 -8.86 -1.62
N VAL A 390 -5.81 -7.57 -1.54
CA VAL A 390 -6.71 -6.51 -1.05
C VAL A 390 -7.56 -5.90 -2.18
N ALA A 391 -7.37 -6.33 -3.42
CA ALA A 391 -8.06 -5.77 -4.59
C ALA A 391 -9.59 -5.82 -4.48
N PRO A 392 -10.24 -6.89 -4.00
CA PRO A 392 -11.70 -6.91 -3.85
C PRO A 392 -12.22 -5.82 -2.90
N LEU A 393 -11.53 -5.58 -1.79
CA LEU A 393 -11.87 -4.53 -0.83
C LEU A 393 -11.75 -3.14 -1.46
N LEU A 394 -10.63 -2.88 -2.15
CA LEU A 394 -10.38 -1.60 -2.81
C LEU A 394 -11.32 -1.35 -3.99
N ALA A 395 -11.57 -2.36 -4.83
CA ALA A 395 -12.51 -2.28 -5.94
C ALA A 395 -13.92 -1.95 -5.43
N GLN A 396 -14.38 -2.63 -4.39
CA GLN A 396 -15.69 -2.36 -3.80
C GLN A 396 -15.78 -0.95 -3.20
N ALA A 397 -14.71 -0.45 -2.57
CA ALA A 397 -14.65 0.93 -2.07
C ALA A 397 -14.74 1.96 -3.21
N ILE A 398 -13.95 1.79 -4.27
CA ILE A 398 -13.96 2.65 -5.47
C ILE A 398 -15.36 2.67 -6.10
N PHE A 399 -15.98 1.49 -6.25
CA PHE A 399 -17.33 1.38 -6.77
C PHE A 399 -18.34 2.13 -5.89
N ASN A 400 -18.29 1.95 -4.57
CA ASN A 400 -19.20 2.62 -3.65
C ASN A 400 -19.03 4.14 -3.69
N ILE A 401 -17.79 4.65 -3.72
CA ILE A 401 -17.50 6.09 -3.83
C ILE A 401 -18.09 6.66 -5.11
N HIS A 402 -17.86 6.01 -6.25
CA HIS A 402 -18.38 6.51 -7.53
C HIS A 402 -19.90 6.44 -7.62
N ALA A 403 -20.48 5.33 -7.17
CA ALA A 403 -21.91 5.10 -7.14
C ALA A 403 -22.63 5.87 -6.01
N LYS A 404 -21.91 6.66 -5.22
CA LYS A 404 -22.42 7.42 -4.06
C LYS A 404 -23.15 6.53 -3.03
N LYS A 405 -22.65 5.30 -2.86
CA LYS A 405 -23.13 4.34 -1.86
C LYS A 405 -22.32 4.47 -0.56
N SER A 406 -22.89 3.97 0.52
CA SER A 406 -22.21 3.94 1.81
C SER A 406 -20.95 3.06 1.76
N ILE A 407 -19.83 3.60 2.23
CA ILE A 407 -18.57 2.88 2.42
C ILE A 407 -18.59 2.13 3.75
N SER A 408 -19.37 2.61 4.73
CA SER A 408 -19.49 2.02 6.06
C SER A 408 -19.96 0.56 6.03
N ALA A 409 -20.65 0.14 4.97
CA ALA A 409 -21.05 -1.24 4.76
C ALA A 409 -19.87 -2.21 4.55
N LEU A 410 -18.68 -1.72 4.19
CA LEU A 410 -17.49 -2.55 3.99
C LEU A 410 -16.81 -2.97 5.29
N PHE A 411 -17.16 -2.34 6.40
CA PHE A 411 -16.57 -2.61 7.71
C PHE A 411 -17.40 -3.58 8.56
N LYS A 412 -18.43 -4.23 7.98
CA LYS A 412 -19.31 -5.17 8.67
C LYS A 412 -19.02 -6.62 8.31
#